data_AF-A0A1T5F2T5-F1
#
_entry.id   AF-A0A1T5F2T5-F1
#
_cell.length_a   1.000
_cell.length_b   1.000
_cell.length_c   1.000
_cell.angle_alpha   90.00
_cell.angle_beta   90.00
_cell.angle_gamma   90.00
#
_symmetry.space_group_name_H-M   'P 1'
#
loop_
_entity.id
_entity.type
_entity.pdbx_description
1 polymer ?
#
loop_
_entity_poly.entity_id
_entity_poly.type
_entity_poly.pdbx_seq_one_letter_code
_entity_poly.pdbx_strand_id
1 'polypeptide(L)'
;MNWLVTGDKTRGYTFAYDGLSRITSANYLENGSASNNYKVPFITYDKHGNIKSLERWGKTSSGSTFAAVDVLTMEHEGNQLKTVYEAGTNVLISESYDFKSYKDSVAEYLYNANGSMTKDLNKGI
;
A
#
# COMPACT_ATOMS: atom_id res chain seq x y z
N MET A 1 14.38 9.68 -6.19
CA MET A 1 14.09 9.30 -7.59
C MET A 1 13.22 10.39 -8.21
N ASN A 2 13.50 10.83 -9.43
CA ASN A 2 12.64 11.76 -10.17
C ASN A 2 12.55 11.34 -11.64
N TRP A 3 11.44 11.67 -12.29
CA TRP A 3 11.22 11.41 -13.71
C TRP A 3 10.37 12.51 -14.33
N LEU A 4 10.64 12.82 -15.59
CA LEU A 4 9.89 13.80 -16.38
C LEU A 4 8.81 13.08 -17.18
N VAL A 5 7.59 13.64 -17.18
CA VAL A 5 6.52 13.21 -18.06
C VAL A 5 6.37 14.28 -19.15
N THR A 6 6.53 13.90 -20.42
CA THR A 6 6.42 14.83 -21.54
C THR A 6 5.04 15.48 -21.56
N GLY A 7 4.99 16.82 -21.51
CA GLY A 7 3.73 17.58 -21.48
C GLY A 7 3.08 17.67 -20.09
N ASP A 8 3.75 17.23 -19.03
CA ASP A 8 3.28 17.31 -17.64
C ASP A 8 4.46 17.71 -16.72
N LYS A 9 4.23 17.72 -15.41
CA LYS A 9 5.23 18.05 -14.38
C LYS A 9 6.28 16.96 -14.20
N THR A 10 7.43 17.35 -13.67
CA THR A 10 8.41 16.40 -13.12
C THR A 10 7.83 15.78 -11.86
N ARG A 11 7.89 14.45 -11.76
CA ARG A 11 7.40 13.69 -10.61
C ARG A 11 8.58 13.06 -9.87
N GLY A 12 8.41 12.73 -8.61
CA GLY A 12 9.48 12.10 -7.84
C GLY A 12 9.05 11.54 -6.52
N TYR A 13 10.01 10.89 -5.85
CA TYR A 13 9.91 10.45 -4.47
C TYR A 13 11.23 10.67 -3.73
N THR A 14 11.12 11.09 -2.47
CA THR A 14 12.17 10.89 -1.46
C THR A 14 11.76 9.74 -0.55
N PHE A 15 12.67 8.81 -0.29
CA PHE A 15 12.42 7.65 0.56
C PHE A 15 13.12 7.83 1.91
N ALA A 16 12.45 7.42 2.98
CA ALA A 16 13.07 7.23 4.29
C ALA A 16 13.24 5.73 4.56
N TYR A 17 14.23 5.39 5.39
CA TYR A 17 14.55 4.02 5.73
C TYR A 17 14.75 3.86 7.22
N ASP A 18 14.48 2.67 7.74
CA ASP A 18 14.91 2.28 9.08
C ASP A 18 16.39 1.85 9.11
N GLY A 19 16.89 1.53 10.31
CA GLY A 19 18.28 1.08 10.50
C GLY A 19 18.62 -0.27 9.85
N LEU A 20 17.64 -0.97 9.27
CA LEU A 20 17.83 -2.21 8.51
C LEU A 20 17.69 -1.99 6.99
N SER A 21 17.69 -0.74 6.54
CA SER A 21 17.58 -0.36 5.13
C SER A 21 16.23 -0.74 4.50
N ARG A 22 15.15 -0.84 5.29
CA ARG A 22 13.79 -1.04 4.79
C ARG A 22 13.07 0.30 4.68
N ILE A 23 12.27 0.50 3.63
CA ILE A 23 11.58 1.76 3.37
C ILE A 23 10.53 2.03 4.45
N THR A 24 10.60 3.15 5.15
CA THR A 24 9.60 3.54 6.16
C THR A 24 8.63 4.59 5.67
N SER A 25 8.95 5.32 4.60
CA SER A 25 8.03 6.26 3.95
C SER A 25 8.52 6.63 2.55
N ALA A 26 7.58 7.09 1.71
CA ALA A 26 7.86 7.64 0.38
C ALA A 26 7.07 8.95 0.20
N ASN A 27 7.77 10.09 0.23
CA ASN A 27 7.14 11.40 0.03
C ASN A 27 7.11 11.72 -1.45
N TYR A 28 5.90 11.87 -2.01
CA TYR A 28 5.71 12.20 -3.42
C TYR A 28 6.12 13.65 -3.69
N LEU A 29 6.75 13.88 -4.84
CA LEU A 29 7.23 15.17 -5.29
C LEU A 29 6.59 15.57 -6.61
N GLU A 30 6.23 16.84 -6.73
CA GLU A 30 5.84 17.50 -7.97
C GLU A 30 6.76 18.70 -8.19
N ASN A 31 7.47 18.73 -9.33
CA ASN A 31 8.51 19.71 -9.63
C ASN A 31 9.52 19.90 -8.48
N GLY A 32 9.91 18.79 -7.85
CA GLY A 32 10.86 18.76 -6.73
C GLY A 32 10.29 19.16 -5.37
N SER A 33 9.03 19.59 -5.30
CA SER A 33 8.37 19.98 -4.05
C SER A 33 7.46 18.88 -3.53
N ALA A 34 7.41 18.70 -2.20
CA ALA A 34 6.56 17.68 -1.57
C ALA A 34 5.08 17.91 -1.87
N SER A 35 4.35 16.83 -2.15
CA SER A 35 2.92 16.80 -2.41
C SER A 35 2.28 15.62 -1.70
N ASN A 36 1.03 15.79 -1.26
CA ASN A 36 0.26 14.75 -0.59
C ASN A 36 -0.38 13.74 -1.56
N ASN A 37 -0.34 13.97 -2.87
CA ASN A 37 -1.16 13.23 -3.83
C ASN A 37 -0.97 11.71 -3.80
N TYR A 38 0.28 11.26 -3.78
CA TYR A 38 0.62 9.84 -3.84
C TYR A 38 1.63 9.43 -2.77
N LYS A 39 1.68 10.15 -1.66
CA LYS A 39 2.63 9.85 -0.58
C LYS A 39 2.29 8.51 0.09
N VAL A 40 3.32 7.88 0.64
CA VAL A 40 3.23 6.77 1.58
C VAL A 40 3.81 7.27 2.90
N PRO A 41 2.98 7.81 3.81
CA PRO A 41 3.49 8.51 4.99
C PRO A 41 4.19 7.57 5.97
N PHE A 42 3.77 6.30 6.04
CA PHE A 42 4.45 5.30 6.84
C PHE A 42 4.33 3.88 6.26
N ILE A 43 5.35 3.08 6.54
CA ILE A 43 5.39 1.62 6.45
C ILE A 43 6.04 1.12 7.73
N THR A 44 5.42 0.15 8.40
CA THR A 44 6.02 -0.51 9.57
C THR A 44 6.25 -1.98 9.30
N TYR A 45 7.18 -2.57 10.04
CA TYR A 45 7.60 -3.95 9.85
C TYR A 45 7.60 -4.72 11.16
N ASP A 46 7.43 -6.03 11.08
CA ASP A 46 7.77 -6.93 12.17
C ASP A 46 9.30 -7.16 12.24
N LYS A 47 9.72 -8.01 13.18
CA LYS A 47 11.14 -8.38 13.37
C LYS A 47 11.69 -9.26 12.25
N HIS A 48 10.83 -9.92 11.47
CA HIS A 48 11.22 -10.73 10.32
C HIS A 48 11.30 -9.92 9.01
N GLY A 49 10.80 -8.68 9.02
CA GLY A 49 10.79 -7.82 7.84
C GLY A 49 9.50 -7.88 7.02
N ASN A 50 8.46 -8.53 7.53
CA ASN A 50 7.14 -8.47 6.93
C ASN A 50 6.50 -7.11 7.24
N ILE A 51 5.76 -6.55 6.28
CA ILE A 51 5.05 -5.28 6.52
C ILE A 51 3.91 -5.55 7.51
N LYS A 52 3.79 -4.71 8.54
CA LYS A 52 2.71 -4.76 9.52
C LYS A 52 1.63 -3.73 9.25
N SER A 53 2.02 -2.52 8.90
CA SER A 53 1.09 -1.46 8.55
C SER A 53 1.59 -0.61 7.40
N LEU A 54 0.65 -0.13 6.59
CA LEU A 54 0.91 0.70 5.42
C LEU A 54 -0.25 1.68 5.26
N GLU A 55 0.08 2.96 5.13
CA GLU A 55 -0.88 3.94 4.60
C GLU A 55 -0.40 4.41 3.24
N ARG A 56 -1.30 4.45 2.24
CA ARG A 56 -1.00 5.02 0.92
C ARG A 56 -2.03 6.07 0.55
N TRP A 57 -1.56 7.15 -0.03
CA TRP A 57 -2.41 8.19 -0.60
C TRP A 57 -2.55 8.01 -2.11
N GLY A 58 -3.70 8.41 -2.63
CA GLY A 58 -4.06 8.29 -4.02
C GLY A 58 -5.30 9.11 -4.34
N LYS A 59 -5.81 8.96 -5.57
CA LYS A 59 -7.05 9.64 -5.97
C LYS A 59 -8.24 9.06 -5.23
N THR A 60 -9.13 9.93 -4.74
CA THR A 60 -10.41 9.53 -4.12
C THR A 60 -11.64 9.92 -4.92
N SER A 61 -11.46 10.67 -6.01
CA SER A 61 -12.50 11.04 -6.96
C SER A 61 -11.93 11.16 -8.37
N SER A 62 -12.79 11.21 -9.39
CA SER A 62 -12.39 11.41 -10.79
C SER A 62 -11.68 12.76 -11.03
N GLY A 63 -11.77 13.70 -10.09
CA GLY A 63 -11.11 14.99 -10.12
C GLY A 63 -9.66 14.96 -9.60
N SER A 64 -9.23 16.08 -9.01
CA SER A 64 -7.91 16.27 -8.41
C SER A 64 -7.96 16.19 -6.88
N THR A 65 -8.79 15.29 -6.34
CA THR A 65 -8.89 15.06 -4.91
C THR A 65 -8.02 13.87 -4.52
N PHE A 66 -7.16 14.07 -3.53
CA PHE A 66 -6.25 13.06 -3.02
C PHE A 66 -6.38 12.95 -1.51
N ALA A 67 -6.42 11.71 -1.02
CA ALA A 67 -6.40 11.38 0.40
C ALA A 67 -5.84 9.97 0.58
N ALA A 68 -5.84 9.45 1.81
CA ALA A 68 -5.56 8.05 2.07
C ALA A 68 -6.56 7.16 1.30
N VAL A 69 -6.02 6.25 0.48
CA VAL A 69 -6.78 5.24 -0.25
C VAL A 69 -6.60 3.86 0.37
N ASP A 70 -5.44 3.62 1.00
CA ASP A 70 -5.16 2.43 1.79
C ASP A 70 -4.76 2.82 3.21
N VAL A 71 -5.30 2.11 4.21
CA VAL A 71 -4.88 2.13 5.61
C VAL A 71 -4.86 0.68 6.11
N LEU A 72 -3.81 -0.03 5.72
CA LEU A 72 -3.70 -1.48 5.87
C LEU A 72 -3.02 -1.86 7.18
N THR A 73 -3.57 -2.90 7.82
CA THR A 73 -2.89 -3.72 8.82
C THR A 73 -2.78 -5.14 8.30
N MET A 74 -1.56 -5.68 8.27
CA MET A 74 -1.27 -6.99 7.70
C MET A 74 -0.77 -7.93 8.79
N GLU A 75 -1.41 -9.08 8.90
CA GLU A 75 -0.94 -10.16 9.78
C GLU A 75 -0.28 -11.25 8.96
N HIS A 76 0.75 -11.86 9.53
CA HIS A 76 1.53 -12.90 8.90
C HIS A 76 1.64 -14.11 9.82
N GLU A 77 1.69 -15.30 9.22
CA GLU A 77 2.09 -16.54 9.88
C GLU A 77 3.47 -16.94 9.35
N GLY A 78 4.51 -16.78 10.17
CA GLY A 78 5.89 -16.77 9.67
C GLY A 78 6.10 -15.62 8.69
N ASN A 79 6.44 -15.93 7.44
CA ASN A 79 6.59 -14.95 6.34
C ASN A 79 5.47 -15.05 5.29
N GLN A 80 4.36 -15.72 5.64
CA GLN A 80 3.19 -15.83 4.77
C GLN A 80 2.13 -14.83 5.24
N LEU A 81 1.65 -14.00 4.32
CA LEU A 81 0.54 -13.08 4.58
C LEU A 81 -0.70 -13.89 4.95
N LYS A 82 -1.41 -13.53 6.00
CA LYS A 82 -2.56 -14.29 6.50
C LYS A 82 -3.87 -13.51 6.36
N THR A 83 -3.85 -12.23 6.71
CA THR A 83 -4.99 -11.31 6.62
C THR A 83 -4.51 -9.92 6.24
N VAL A 84 -5.41 -9.16 5.60
CA VAL A 84 -5.21 -7.73 5.33
C VAL A 84 -6.46 -6.99 5.79
N TYR A 85 -6.35 -6.27 6.91
CA TYR A 85 -7.41 -5.40 7.38
C TYR A 85 -7.26 -3.99 6.79
N GLU A 86 -8.33 -3.47 6.21
CA GLU A 86 -8.40 -2.12 5.64
C GLU A 86 -9.30 -1.22 6.50
N ALA A 87 -8.74 -0.14 7.04
CA ALA A 87 -9.43 0.83 7.91
C ALA A 87 -9.84 2.13 7.20
N GLY A 88 -9.40 2.30 5.95
CA GLY A 88 -9.60 3.45 5.09
C GLY A 88 -11.00 3.56 4.54
N THR A 89 -11.24 4.65 3.81
CA THR A 89 -12.54 4.89 3.18
C THR A 89 -12.65 4.06 1.92
N ASN A 90 -13.80 3.40 1.69
CA ASN A 90 -14.03 2.69 0.44
C ASN A 90 -14.13 3.69 -0.73
N VAL A 91 -13.10 3.73 -1.57
CA VAL A 91 -13.03 4.63 -2.72
C VAL A 91 -13.64 3.98 -3.97
N LEU A 92 -14.67 4.57 -4.56
CA LEU A 92 -15.43 3.90 -5.64
C LEU A 92 -14.82 4.05 -7.05
N ILE A 93 -13.82 4.91 -7.21
CA ILE A 93 -13.16 5.12 -8.51
C ILE A 93 -12.08 4.07 -8.76
N SER A 94 -11.93 3.61 -9.99
CA SER A 94 -10.94 2.59 -10.34
C SER A 94 -9.50 3.12 -10.30
N GLU A 95 -9.32 4.43 -10.43
CA GLU A 95 -8.01 5.09 -10.39
C GLU A 95 -7.43 5.24 -8.98
N SER A 96 -8.16 4.85 -7.94
CA SER A 96 -7.66 4.78 -6.56
C SER A 96 -6.62 3.67 -6.40
N TYR A 97 -6.79 2.56 -7.11
CA TYR A 97 -5.96 1.35 -6.99
C TYR A 97 -5.73 0.94 -5.53
N ASP A 98 -6.75 1.13 -4.69
CA ASP A 98 -6.76 0.70 -3.29
C ASP A 98 -7.02 -0.81 -3.18
N PHE A 99 -6.67 -1.35 -2.03
CA PHE A 99 -7.05 -2.69 -1.66
C PHE A 99 -8.56 -2.77 -1.42
N LYS A 100 -9.19 -3.79 -1.98
CA LYS A 100 -10.62 -4.07 -1.76
C LYS A 100 -10.77 -5.29 -0.87
N SER A 101 -11.11 -5.04 0.39
CA SER A 101 -11.49 -6.10 1.33
C SER A 101 -12.91 -6.55 1.03
N TYR A 102 -13.08 -7.77 0.54
CA TYR A 102 -14.39 -8.37 0.25
C TYR A 102 -14.78 -9.45 1.25
N LYS A 103 -13.82 -9.87 2.09
CA LYS A 103 -13.99 -10.84 3.15
C LYS A 103 -13.40 -10.28 4.43
N ASP A 104 -13.89 -10.82 5.53
CA ASP A 104 -13.39 -10.58 6.88
C ASP A 104 -13.39 -11.96 7.55
N SER A 105 -12.19 -12.53 7.71
CA SER A 105 -11.99 -13.89 8.16
C SER A 105 -10.72 -13.98 8.99
N VAL A 106 -10.66 -14.96 9.89
CA VAL A 106 -9.46 -15.24 10.70
C VAL A 106 -8.24 -15.61 9.83
N ALA A 107 -8.48 -16.10 8.61
CA ALA A 107 -7.45 -16.28 7.58
C ALA A 107 -8.08 -16.07 6.19
N GLU A 108 -7.43 -15.25 5.36
CA GLU A 108 -7.89 -14.86 4.03
C GLU A 108 -6.97 -15.36 2.92
N TYR A 109 -5.70 -15.51 3.25
CA TYR A 109 -4.67 -16.05 2.38
C TYR A 109 -4.21 -17.39 2.95
N LEU A 110 -4.33 -18.44 2.16
CA LEU A 110 -3.94 -19.79 2.56
C LEU A 110 -2.91 -20.35 1.59
N TYR A 111 -2.05 -21.22 2.10
CA TYR A 111 -0.94 -21.79 1.37
C TYR A 111 -0.91 -23.30 1.56
N ASN A 112 -0.41 -24.02 0.56
CA ASN A 112 -0.06 -25.42 0.72
C ASN A 112 1.29 -25.58 1.45
N ALA A 113 1.65 -26.82 1.78
CA ALA A 113 2.91 -27.15 2.47
C ALA A 113 4.18 -26.74 1.69
N ASN A 114 4.08 -26.54 0.38
CA ASN A 114 5.18 -26.08 -0.47
C ASN A 114 5.26 -24.54 -0.55
N GLY A 115 4.39 -23.83 0.18
CA GLY A 115 4.36 -22.38 0.24
C GLY A 115 3.64 -21.68 -0.91
N SER A 116 2.98 -22.42 -1.81
CA SER A 116 2.16 -21.82 -2.87
C SER A 116 0.80 -21.40 -2.33
N MET A 117 0.34 -20.19 -2.67
CA MET A 117 -0.99 -19.70 -2.31
C MET A 117 -2.06 -20.57 -2.98
N THR A 118 -3.00 -21.07 -2.18
CA THR A 118 -4.13 -21.88 -2.62
C THR A 118 -5.46 -21.17 -2.48
N LYS A 119 -5.54 -20.14 -1.63
CA LYS A 119 -6.72 -19.26 -1.54
C LYS A 119 -6.32 -17.80 -1.39
N ASP A 120 -7.13 -16.96 -2.01
CA ASP A 120 -7.22 -15.52 -1.79
C ASP A 120 -8.71 -15.21 -1.72
N LEU A 121 -9.24 -15.15 -0.50
CA LEU A 121 -10.67 -15.00 -0.29
C LEU A 121 -11.21 -13.65 -0.81
N ASN A 122 -10.35 -12.63 -0.92
CA ASN A 122 -10.69 -11.33 -1.49
C ASN A 122 -10.81 -11.39 -3.02
N LYS A 123 -10.25 -12.41 -3.68
CA LYS A 123 -10.38 -12.62 -5.13
C LYS A 123 -11.25 -13.81 -5.52
N GLY A 124 -11.76 -14.56 -4.54
CA GLY A 124 -12.56 -15.76 -4.78
C GLY A 124 -11.74 -16.93 -5.36
N ILE A 125 -10.44 -16.97 -5.03
CA ILE A 125 -9.55 -18.10 -5.32
C ILE A 125 -9.62 -19.11 -4.17
#